data_AF-A0A2E4Y6D9-F1
#
_entry.id   AF-A0A2E4Y6D9-F1
#
_cell.length_a   1.000
_cell.length_b   1.000
_cell.length_c   1.000
_cell.angle_alpha   90.00
_cell.angle_beta   90.00
_cell.angle_gamma   90.00
#
_symmetry.space_group_name_H-M   'P 1'
#
loop_
_entity.id
_entity.type
_entity.pdbx_description
1 polymer ?
#
loop_
_entity_poly.entity_id
_entity_poly.type
_entity_poly.pdbx_seq_one_letter_code
_entity_poly.pdbx_strand_id
1 'polypeptide(L)'
;MRSNKNYLKRYLFFFLAMLSLYFLHRIYEVDIYKWFCNNEENKAACMVAGLNYKDRGDQDLADHYLQKSCELGYSLGCIESGKRAEKIGRKKISRLYFNEACRLGDKKFCIGEEVPPKEEPQ
;
A
#
# COMPACT_ATOMS: atom_id res chain seq x y z
N MET A 1 12.73 -0.48 52.71
CA MET A 1 12.76 -0.80 51.25
C MET A 1 11.36 -1.08 50.66
N ARG A 2 10.35 -0.22 50.87
CA ARG A 2 8.97 -0.42 50.35
C ARG A 2 8.63 0.50 49.15
N SER A 3 9.35 1.62 49.02
CA SER A 3 9.17 2.61 47.94
C SER A 3 9.54 2.08 46.53
N ASN A 4 10.60 1.26 46.43
CA ASN A 4 11.11 0.79 45.13
C ASN A 4 10.14 -0.15 44.38
N LYS A 5 9.34 -0.94 45.11
CA LYS A 5 8.34 -1.86 44.51
C LYS A 5 7.15 -1.13 43.89
N ASN A 6 6.76 0.03 44.43
CA ASN A 6 5.64 0.82 43.91
C ASN A 6 6.05 1.59 42.65
N TYR A 7 7.28 2.10 42.61
CA TYR A 7 7.86 2.70 41.40
C TYR A 7 7.97 1.67 40.27
N LEU A 8 8.46 0.47 40.56
CA LEU A 8 8.57 -0.61 39.57
C LEU A 8 7.20 -1.03 39.01
N LYS A 9 6.18 -1.15 39.87
CA LYS A 9 4.80 -1.44 39.41
C LYS A 9 4.25 -0.34 38.51
N ARG A 10 4.53 0.93 38.80
CA ARG A 10 4.07 2.07 37.99
C ARG A 10 4.75 2.09 36.61
N TYR A 11 6.06 1.87 36.57
CA TYR A 11 6.80 1.73 35.31
C TYR A 11 6.33 0.54 34.49
N LEU A 12 6.09 -0.61 35.14
CA LEU A 12 5.55 -1.80 34.49
C LEU A 12 4.17 -1.52 33.88
N PHE A 13 3.30 -0.80 34.59
CA PHE A 13 2.00 -0.39 34.06
C PHE A 13 2.12 0.49 32.80
N PHE A 14 2.95 1.53 32.85
CA PHE A 14 3.18 2.39 31.68
C PHE A 14 3.78 1.62 30.50
N PHE A 15 4.73 0.73 30.76
CA PHE A 15 5.33 -0.12 29.74
C PHE A 15 4.29 -1.03 29.07
N LEU A 16 3.44 -1.69 29.87
CA LEU A 16 2.36 -2.54 29.35
C LEU A 16 1.33 -1.73 28.55
N ALA A 17 1.00 -0.50 28.98
CA ALA A 17 0.10 0.39 28.24
C ALA A 17 0.70 0.84 26.90
N MET A 18 2.01 1.13 26.85
CA MET A 18 2.68 1.48 25.60
C MET A 18 2.75 0.28 24.64
N LEU A 19 3.02 -0.92 25.17
CA LEU A 19 2.97 -2.15 24.38
C LEU A 19 1.58 -2.40 23.81
N SER A 20 0.52 -2.28 24.62
CA SER A 20 -0.84 -2.51 24.15
C SER A 20 -1.25 -1.52 23.06
N LEU A 21 -0.90 -0.23 23.20
CA LEU A 21 -1.11 0.78 22.16
C LEU A 21 -0.33 0.45 20.88
N TYR A 22 0.91 -0.01 20.99
CA TYR A 22 1.70 -0.44 19.84
C TYR A 22 1.03 -1.61 19.10
N PHE A 23 0.58 -2.64 19.83
CA PHE A 23 -0.14 -3.77 19.23
C PHE A 23 -1.45 -3.34 18.57
N LEU A 24 -2.24 -2.49 19.22
CA LEU A 24 -3.47 -1.94 18.65
C LEU A 24 -3.17 -1.19 17.35
N HIS A 25 -2.16 -0.30 17.35
CA HIS A 25 -1.78 0.42 16.14
C HIS A 25 -1.42 -0.53 14.99
N ARG A 26 -0.62 -1.56 15.25
CA ARG A 26 -0.21 -2.55 14.24
C ARG A 26 -1.39 -3.36 13.68
N ILE A 27 -2.40 -3.63 14.50
CA ILE A 27 -3.61 -4.35 14.06
C ILE A 27 -4.44 -3.45 13.14
N TYR A 28 -4.71 -2.21 13.55
CA TYR A 28 -5.65 -1.32 12.85
C TYR A 28 -5.06 -0.54 11.67
N GLU A 29 -3.73 -0.50 11.51
CA GLU A 29 -3.06 0.26 10.46
C GLU A 29 -3.67 0.00 9.07
N VAL A 30 -3.82 -1.27 8.70
CA VAL A 30 -4.35 -1.66 7.37
C VAL A 30 -5.83 -1.34 7.24
N ASP A 31 -6.63 -1.57 8.28
CA ASP A 31 -8.07 -1.36 8.22
C ASP A 31 -8.43 0.11 7.98
N ILE A 32 -7.67 1.03 8.58
CA ILE A 32 -7.83 2.47 8.36
C ILE A 32 -7.56 2.81 6.89
N TYR A 33 -6.43 2.36 6.31
CA TYR A 33 -6.11 2.63 4.91
C TYR A 33 -7.09 1.98 3.93
N LYS A 34 -7.56 0.77 4.22
CA LYS A 34 -8.62 0.12 3.43
C LYS A 34 -9.90 0.93 3.45
N TRP A 35 -10.30 1.44 4.61
CA TRP A 35 -11.50 2.25 4.74
C TRP A 35 -11.40 3.52 3.89
N PHE A 36 -10.30 4.27 3.99
CA PHE A 36 -10.08 5.46 3.15
C PHE A 36 -10.00 5.14 1.66
N CYS A 37 -9.34 4.04 1.29
CA CYS A 37 -9.29 3.59 -0.10
C CYS A 37 -10.68 3.26 -0.66
N ASN A 38 -11.53 2.63 0.16
CA ASN A 38 -12.83 2.14 -0.28
C ASN A 38 -13.94 3.18 -0.27
N ASN A 39 -13.93 4.09 0.69
CA ASN A 39 -15.01 5.06 0.88
C ASN A 39 -14.69 6.44 0.31
N GLU A 40 -13.41 6.83 0.32
CA GLU A 40 -12.98 8.18 -0.09
C GLU A 40 -12.17 8.16 -1.40
N GLU A 41 -12.05 6.98 -2.03
CA GLU A 41 -11.22 6.77 -3.23
C GLU A 41 -9.80 7.35 -3.08
N ASN A 42 -9.27 7.29 -1.85
CA ASN A 42 -7.96 7.86 -1.57
C ASN A 42 -6.87 6.97 -2.17
N LYS A 43 -6.33 7.43 -3.30
CA LYS A 43 -5.34 6.70 -4.09
C LYS A 43 -4.05 6.33 -3.35
N ALA A 44 -3.61 7.18 -2.43
CA ALA A 44 -2.44 6.90 -1.58
C ALA A 44 -2.78 5.88 -0.48
N ALA A 45 -3.99 5.95 0.10
CA ALA A 45 -4.45 4.94 1.05
C ALA A 45 -4.56 3.55 0.40
N CYS A 46 -5.05 3.47 -0.86
CA CYS A 46 -5.04 2.23 -1.63
C CYS A 46 -3.62 1.68 -1.81
N MET A 47 -2.64 2.54 -2.12
CA MET A 47 -1.24 2.14 -2.24
C MET A 47 -0.72 1.53 -0.93
N VAL A 48 -0.94 2.22 0.19
CA VAL A 48 -0.42 1.78 1.50
C VAL A 48 -1.10 0.49 1.96
N ALA A 49 -2.42 0.33 1.73
CA ALA A 49 -3.11 -0.92 1.98
C ALA A 49 -2.52 -2.07 1.16
N GLY A 50 -2.28 -1.85 -0.13
CA GLY A 50 -1.69 -2.86 -1.02
C GLY A 50 -0.27 -3.27 -0.61
N LEU A 51 0.58 -2.31 -0.24
CA LEU A 51 1.92 -2.60 0.28
C LEU A 51 1.87 -3.40 1.59
N ASN A 52 1.00 -3.05 2.52
CA ASN A 52 0.84 -3.80 3.76
C ASN A 52 0.40 -5.25 3.50
N TYR A 53 -0.54 -5.47 2.57
CA TYR A 53 -0.94 -6.83 2.20
C TYR A 53 0.19 -7.61 1.52
N LYS A 54 0.98 -6.93 0.67
CA LYS A 54 2.18 -7.50 0.06
C LYS A 54 3.16 -7.98 1.13
N ASP A 55 3.41 -7.16 2.15
CA ASP A 55 4.34 -7.46 3.26
C ASP A 55 3.81 -8.59 4.16
N ARG A 56 2.48 -8.70 4.32
CA ARG A 56 1.81 -9.80 5.02
C ARG A 56 1.76 -11.10 4.20
N GLY A 57 2.18 -11.07 2.94
CA GLY A 57 2.16 -12.22 2.04
C GLY A 57 0.81 -12.47 1.36
N ASP A 58 -0.20 -11.65 1.64
CA ASP A 58 -1.54 -11.75 1.03
C ASP A 58 -1.52 -11.09 -0.36
N GLN A 59 -1.12 -11.87 -1.35
CA GLN A 59 -0.87 -11.34 -2.69
C GLN A 59 -2.14 -10.92 -3.43
N ASP A 60 -3.27 -11.58 -3.19
CA ASP A 60 -4.52 -11.27 -3.88
C ASP A 60 -5.05 -9.90 -3.43
N LEU A 61 -5.03 -9.63 -2.12
CA LEU A 61 -5.39 -8.31 -1.60
C LEU A 61 -4.35 -7.25 -1.98
N ALA A 62 -3.06 -7.60 -2.00
CA ALA A 62 -2.03 -6.68 -2.49
C ALA A 62 -2.30 -6.24 -3.92
N ASP A 63 -2.53 -7.21 -4.82
CA ASP A 63 -2.77 -6.98 -6.24
C ASP A 63 -4.04 -6.12 -6.43
N HIS A 64 -5.12 -6.42 -5.69
CA HIS A 64 -6.35 -5.63 -5.71
C HIS A 64 -6.13 -4.16 -5.35
N TYR A 65 -5.50 -3.87 -4.20
CA TYR A 65 -5.35 -2.50 -3.71
C TYR A 65 -4.31 -1.69 -4.50
N LEU A 66 -3.23 -2.33 -4.97
CA LEU A 66 -2.23 -1.69 -5.83
C LEU A 66 -2.82 -1.35 -7.20
N GLN A 67 -3.63 -2.24 -7.79
CA GLN A 67 -4.35 -1.97 -9.03
C GLN A 67 -5.33 -0.80 -8.84
N LYS A 68 -6.16 -0.81 -7.79
CA LYS A 68 -7.08 0.29 -7.50
C LYS A 68 -6.35 1.63 -7.31
N SER A 69 -5.19 1.63 -6.64
CA SER A 69 -4.35 2.83 -6.52
C SER A 69 -3.89 3.37 -7.88
N CYS A 70 -3.51 2.47 -8.80
CA CYS A 70 -3.18 2.84 -10.18
C CYS A 70 -4.38 3.41 -10.94
N GLU A 71 -5.53 2.76 -10.86
CA GLU A 71 -6.77 3.18 -11.53
C GLU A 71 -7.20 4.60 -11.11
N LEU A 72 -6.98 4.94 -9.83
CA LEU A 72 -7.20 6.26 -9.25
C LEU A 72 -6.09 7.28 -9.57
N GLY A 73 -5.17 6.96 -10.48
CA GLY A 73 -4.14 7.87 -10.96
C GLY A 73 -3.02 8.10 -9.95
N TYR A 74 -2.63 7.08 -9.18
CA TYR A 74 -1.41 7.10 -8.39
C TYR A 74 -0.33 6.27 -9.08
N SER A 75 0.67 6.97 -9.60
CA SER A 75 1.72 6.36 -10.41
C SER A 75 2.49 5.25 -9.68
N LEU A 76 2.72 5.40 -8.38
CA LEU A 76 3.34 4.36 -7.54
C LEU A 76 2.54 3.07 -7.50
N GLY A 77 1.19 3.15 -7.50
CA GLY A 77 0.32 1.98 -7.59
C GLY A 77 0.53 1.23 -8.92
N CYS A 78 0.64 1.97 -10.02
CA CYS A 78 0.93 1.40 -11.33
C CYS A 78 2.31 0.73 -11.35
N ILE A 79 3.33 1.39 -10.80
CA ILE A 79 4.69 0.86 -10.75
C ILE A 79 4.75 -0.48 -10.00
N GLU A 80 4.11 -0.58 -8.83
CA GLU A 80 4.12 -1.83 -8.05
C GLU A 80 3.35 -2.95 -8.76
N SER A 81 2.19 -2.65 -9.35
CA SER A 81 1.44 -3.61 -10.18
C SER A 81 2.25 -4.06 -11.40
N GLY A 82 3.01 -3.16 -12.02
CA GLY A 82 3.92 -3.45 -13.13
C GLY A 82 5.05 -4.40 -12.73
N LYS A 83 5.72 -4.14 -11.59
CA LYS A 83 6.76 -5.01 -11.03
C LYS A 83 6.21 -6.39 -10.67
N ARG A 84 5.02 -6.44 -10.09
CA ARG A 84 4.33 -7.68 -9.77
C ARG A 84 4.06 -8.51 -11.03
N ALA A 85 3.49 -7.89 -12.06
CA ALA A 85 3.23 -8.52 -13.34
C ALA A 85 4.52 -9.06 -13.99
N GLU A 86 5.64 -8.33 -13.89
CA GLU A 86 6.94 -8.80 -14.36
C GLU A 86 7.42 -10.03 -13.58
N LYS A 87 7.32 -10.00 -12.25
CA LYS A 87 7.71 -11.12 -11.37
C LYS A 87 6.97 -12.42 -11.70
N ILE A 88 5.70 -12.33 -12.09
CA ILE A 88 4.88 -13.49 -12.49
C ILE A 88 4.92 -13.78 -14.00
N GLY A 89 5.85 -13.17 -14.75
CA GLY A 89 6.08 -13.44 -16.16
C GLY A 89 5.10 -12.77 -17.14
N ARG A 90 4.19 -11.92 -16.67
CA ARG A 90 3.19 -11.22 -17.48
C ARG A 90 3.76 -9.92 -18.08
N LYS A 91 4.76 -10.04 -18.95
CA LYS A 91 5.50 -8.90 -19.54
C LYS A 91 4.62 -7.87 -20.25
N LYS A 92 3.57 -8.31 -20.97
CA LYS A 92 2.64 -7.37 -21.64
C LYS A 92 1.89 -6.50 -20.63
N ILE A 93 1.35 -7.11 -19.57
CA ILE A 93 0.62 -6.39 -18.51
C ILE A 93 1.56 -5.46 -17.74
N SER A 94 2.78 -5.92 -17.45
CA SER A 94 3.80 -5.09 -16.81
C SER A 94 4.06 -3.79 -17.58
N ARG A 95 4.23 -3.89 -18.91
CA ARG A 95 4.39 -2.71 -19.78
C ARG A 95 3.20 -1.77 -19.76
N LEU A 96 1.97 -2.28 -19.73
CA LEU A 96 0.76 -1.44 -19.63
C LEU A 96 0.79 -0.60 -18.34
N TYR A 97 1.12 -1.21 -17.21
CA TYR A 97 1.23 -0.50 -15.94
C TYR A 97 2.37 0.53 -15.92
N PHE A 98 3.53 0.21 -16.49
CA PHE A 98 4.63 1.17 -16.57
C PHE A 98 4.34 2.34 -17.52
N ASN A 99 3.63 2.09 -18.62
CA ASN A 99 3.14 3.14 -19.51
C ASN A 99 2.14 4.07 -18.80
N GLU A 100 1.25 3.51 -17.99
CA GLU A 100 0.34 4.31 -17.17
C GLU A 100 1.13 5.16 -16.15
N ALA A 101 2.14 4.60 -15.49
CA ALA A 101 2.99 5.36 -14.58
C ALA A 101 3.70 6.53 -15.29
N CYS A 102 4.23 6.30 -16.49
CA CYS A 102 4.79 7.36 -17.34
C CYS A 102 3.77 8.46 -17.63
N ARG A 103 2.55 8.09 -18.02
CA ARG A 103 1.46 9.05 -18.30
C ARG A 103 1.09 9.88 -17.07
N LEU A 104 1.19 9.29 -15.88
CA LEU A 104 0.98 9.96 -14.60
C LEU A 104 2.18 10.81 -14.13
N GLY A 105 3.24 10.90 -14.94
CA GLY A 105 4.39 11.79 -14.73
C GLY A 105 5.69 11.11 -14.30
N ASP A 106 5.69 9.80 -14.07
CA ASP A 106 6.89 9.06 -13.70
C ASP A 106 7.78 8.75 -14.91
N LYS A 107 8.56 9.76 -15.33
CA LYS A 107 9.39 9.74 -16.53
C LYS A 107 10.35 8.56 -16.64
N LYS A 108 10.75 7.97 -15.51
CA LYS A 108 11.59 6.76 -15.45
C LYS A 108 10.98 5.58 -16.21
N PHE A 109 9.65 5.50 -16.27
CA PHE A 109 8.92 4.40 -16.90
C PHE A 109 8.43 4.73 -18.31
N CYS A 110 8.78 5.91 -18.84
CA CYS A 110 8.49 6.24 -20.22
C CYS A 110 9.40 5.41 -21.14
N ILE A 111 8.80 4.43 -21.80
CA ILE A 111 9.43 3.79 -22.96
C ILE A 111 9.23 4.72 -24.16
N GLY A 112 10.24 4.82 -25.02
CA GLY A 112 10.22 5.68 -26.22
C GLY A 112 9.21 5.27 -27.31
N GLU A 113 8.22 4.42 -26.97
CA GLU A 113 7.10 4.06 -27.81
C GLU A 113 5.85 4.76 -27.28
N GLU A 114 5.04 5.31 -28.18
CA GLU A 114 3.81 6.04 -27.84
C GLU A 114 2.91 5.18 -26.94
N VAL A 115 2.57 5.72 -25.76
CA VAL A 115 1.58 5.12 -24.87
C VAL A 115 0.22 5.28 -25.55
N PRO A 116 -0.47 4.19 -25.93
CA PRO A 116 -1.78 4.31 -26.55
C PRO A 116 -2.75 5.01 -25.58
N PRO A 117 -3.63 5.88 -26.07
CA PRO A 117 -4.63 6.55 -25.22
C PRO A 117 -5.50 5.51 -24.49
N LYS A 118 -5.92 5.82 -23.25
CA LYS A 118 -6.90 5.00 -22.52
C LYS A 118 -8.15 4.90 -23.39
N GLU A 119 -8.57 3.69 -23.75
CA GLU A 119 -9.93 3.47 -24.26
C GLU A 119 -10.91 3.75 -23.11
N GLU A 120 -11.83 4.69 -23.34
CA GLU A 120 -12.95 4.94 -22.43
C GLU A 120 -13.88 3.73 -22.44
N PRO A 121 -14.38 3.28 -21.26
CA PRO A 121 -15.41 2.25 -21.22
C PRO A 121 -16.66 2.73 -21.98
N GLN A 122 -17.09 1.97 -22.99
CA GLN A 122 -18.38 2.15 -23.67
C GLN A 122 -19.56 1.79 -22.76
#